data_AF-A0A376DA40-F1
#
_entry.id   AF-A0A376DA40-F1
#
_cell.length_a   1.000
_cell.length_b   1.000
_cell.length_c   1.000
_cell.angle_alpha   90.00
_cell.angle_beta   90.00
_cell.angle_gamma   90.00
#
_symmetry.space_group_name_H-M   'P 1'
#
loop_
_entity.id
_entity.type
_entity.pdbx_description
1 polymer ?
#
loop_
_entity_poly.entity_id
_entity_poly.type
_entity_poly.pdbx_seq_one_letter_code
_entity_poly.pdbx_strand_id
1 'polypeptide(L)'
;MSISRDPLHGVTLEALLNALVARYGWPELGRRIAINCFLSDPSIKSSLKFLRRTPWARAKVEALYLASLQDAPSDPAAPWDGWRRRHDDA
;
A
#
# COMPACT_ATOMS: atom_id res chain seq x y z
N MET A 1 -17.64 -23.31 -14.99
CA MET A 1 -17.45 -22.05 -15.73
C MET A 1 -16.43 -21.22 -14.98
N SER A 2 -15.31 -20.99 -15.67
CA SER A 2 -14.12 -20.24 -15.27
C SER A 2 -14.39 -18.78 -14.93
N ILE A 3 -13.82 -18.30 -13.83
CA ILE A 3 -13.41 -16.90 -13.71
C ILE A 3 -12.06 -16.88 -12.97
N SER A 4 -10.99 -17.07 -13.73
CA SER A 4 -9.64 -16.67 -13.34
C SER A 4 -9.66 -15.17 -13.08
N ARG A 5 -9.53 -14.74 -11.82
CA ARG A 5 -9.45 -13.33 -11.45
C ARG A 5 -8.06 -13.09 -10.91
N ASP A 6 -7.22 -12.46 -11.73
CA ASP A 6 -5.85 -12.07 -11.41
C ASP A 6 -5.77 -11.46 -9.99
N PRO A 7 -4.82 -11.90 -9.14
CA PRO A 7 -4.74 -11.50 -7.73
C PRO A 7 -4.40 -10.02 -7.52
N LEU A 8 -4.05 -9.30 -8.59
CA LEU A 8 -3.81 -7.86 -8.62
C LEU A 8 -4.91 -7.07 -9.36
N HIS A 9 -5.96 -7.73 -9.86
CA HIS A 9 -7.04 -7.03 -10.57
C HIS A 9 -7.93 -6.28 -9.58
N GLY A 10 -7.58 -5.01 -9.32
CA GLY A 10 -8.42 -4.08 -8.57
C GLY A 10 -7.72 -3.35 -7.43
N VAL A 11 -6.46 -3.69 -7.08
CA VAL A 11 -5.71 -2.90 -6.09
C VAL A 11 -5.16 -1.66 -6.78
N THR A 12 -5.89 -0.56 -6.62
CA THR A 12 -5.45 0.72 -7.13
C THR A 12 -4.28 1.23 -6.29
N LEU A 13 -3.43 2.07 -6.89
CA LEU A 13 -2.40 2.82 -6.17
C LEU A 13 -2.98 3.59 -4.96
N GLU A 14 -4.25 3.99 -5.07
CA GLU A 14 -5.02 4.60 -3.99
C GLU A 14 -5.30 3.64 -2.84
N ALA A 15 -5.79 2.43 -3.11
CA ALA A 15 -6.05 1.43 -2.08
C ALA A 15 -4.75 1.06 -1.34
N LEU A 16 -3.66 0.85 -2.07
CA LEU A 16 -2.35 0.54 -1.52
C LEU A 16 -1.84 1.68 -0.61
N LEU A 17 -1.90 2.92 -1.10
CA LEU A 17 -1.45 4.06 -0.31
C LEU A 17 -2.31 4.26 0.95
N ASN A 18 -3.64 4.10 0.85
CA ASN A 18 -4.52 4.16 2.01
C ASN A 18 -4.16 3.08 3.05
N ALA A 19 -3.87 1.86 2.62
CA ALA A 19 -3.45 0.78 3.52
C ALA A 19 -2.13 1.09 4.24
N LEU A 20 -1.16 1.61 3.51
CA LEU A 20 0.12 2.04 4.09
C LEU A 20 -0.03 3.18 5.09
N VAL A 21 -0.87 4.17 4.78
CA VAL A 21 -1.17 5.30 5.68
C VAL A 21 -1.92 4.81 6.92
N ALA A 22 -2.87 3.89 6.78
CA ALA A 22 -3.60 3.30 7.91
C ALA A 22 -2.67 2.51 8.85
N ARG A 23 -1.66 1.83 8.29
CA ARG A 23 -0.71 1.02 9.07
C ARG A 23 0.40 1.83 9.73
N TYR A 24 1.04 2.72 8.98
CA TYR A 24 2.26 3.43 9.40
C TYR A 24 2.01 4.90 9.73
N GLY A 25 0.98 5.51 9.14
CA GLY A 25 0.78 6.95 9.17
C GLY A 25 1.75 7.70 8.27
N TRP A 26 1.45 8.98 8.01
CA TRP A 26 2.27 9.85 7.18
C TRP A 26 3.69 10.10 7.70
N PRO A 27 3.93 10.30 9.02
CA PRO A 27 5.27 10.56 9.53
C PRO A 27 6.25 9.42 9.25
N GLU A 28 5.79 8.18 9.41
CA GLU A 28 6.61 6.98 9.18
C GLU A 28 6.81 6.72 7.69
N LEU A 29 5.79 6.98 6.85
CA LEU A 29 5.96 6.96 5.40
C LEU A 29 6.98 7.97 4.91
N GLY A 30 7.00 9.18 5.47
CA GLY A 30 8.02 10.20 5.15
C GLY A 30 9.43 9.79 5.57
N ARG A 31 9.58 9.00 6.65
CA ARG A 31 10.88 8.44 7.07
C ARG A 31 11.36 7.33 6.13
N ARG A 32 10.47 6.43 5.73
CA ARG A 32 10.79 5.29 4.84
C ARG A 32 10.98 5.73 3.39
N ILE A 33 10.18 6.70 2.96
CA ILE A 33 10.17 7.27 1.62
C ILE A 33 10.35 8.78 1.80
N ALA A 34 11.60 9.21 1.80
CA ALA A 34 12.00 10.61 1.95
C ALA A 34 11.56 11.47 0.75
N ILE A 35 10.25 11.71 0.65
CA ILE A 35 9.63 12.62 -0.31
C ILE A 35 8.86 13.69 0.44
N ASN A 36 9.04 14.94 0.01
CA ASN A 36 8.38 16.10 0.63
C ASN A 36 6.85 15.99 0.59
N CYS A 37 6.30 15.21 -0.35
CA CYS A 37 4.87 14.97 -0.48
C CYS A 37 4.22 14.42 0.80
N PHE A 38 4.94 13.61 1.58
CA PHE A 38 4.42 13.04 2.83
C PHE A 38 4.69 13.91 4.07
N LEU A 39 5.50 14.97 3.94
CA LEU A 39 5.92 15.82 5.04
C LEU A 39 5.21 17.18 5.06
N SER A 40 4.91 17.76 3.89
CA SER A 40 4.41 19.14 3.77
C SER A 40 2.90 19.24 3.57
N ASP A 41 2.30 18.34 2.78
CA ASP A 41 0.84 18.29 2.55
C ASP A 41 0.39 16.82 2.42
N PRO A 42 0.43 16.06 3.53
CA PRO A 42 0.09 14.64 3.52
C PRO A 42 -1.41 14.43 3.27
N SER A 43 -1.78 14.27 2.00
CA SER A 43 -3.12 13.85 1.60
C SER A 43 -3.07 12.76 0.53
N ILE A 44 -4.08 11.90 0.52
CA ILE A 44 -4.21 10.82 -0.47
C ILE A 44 -4.22 11.39 -1.90
N LYS A 45 -5.02 12.43 -2.16
CA LYS A 45 -5.15 13.03 -3.50
C LYS A 45 -3.85 13.68 -3.98
N SER A 46 -3.18 14.46 -3.12
CA SER A 46 -1.90 15.12 -3.46
C SER A 46 -0.80 14.08 -3.71
N SER A 47 -0.74 13.07 -2.83
CA SER A 47 0.17 11.94 -2.97
C SER A 47 -0.04 11.15 -4.25
N LEU A 48 -1.29 10.79 -4.60
CA LEU A 48 -1.58 10.10 -5.85
C LEU A 48 -1.19 10.92 -7.07
N LYS A 49 -1.46 12.23 -7.07
CA LYS A 49 -1.04 13.13 -8.15
C LYS A 49 0.49 13.16 -8.28
N PHE A 50 1.22 13.17 -7.17
CA PHE A 50 2.68 13.11 -7.15
C PHE A 50 3.20 11.75 -7.66
N LEU A 51 2.71 10.64 -7.11
CA LEU A 51 3.10 9.27 -7.50
C LEU A 51 2.74 8.94 -8.96
N ARG A 52 1.73 9.60 -9.53
CA ARG A 52 1.42 9.54 -10.96
C ARG A 52 2.50 10.17 -11.83
N ARG A 53 3.10 11.28 -11.38
CA ARG A 53 4.13 12.05 -12.10
C ARG A 53 5.56 11.61 -11.78
N THR A 54 5.77 10.87 -10.71
CA THR A 54 7.09 10.46 -10.21
C THR A 54 7.17 8.93 -10.08
N PRO A 55 7.48 8.21 -11.17
CA PRO A 55 7.43 6.74 -11.20
C PRO A 55 8.34 6.05 -10.18
N TRP A 56 9.55 6.57 -9.95
CA TRP A 56 10.47 6.00 -8.98
C TRP A 56 9.92 6.07 -7.54
N ALA A 57 9.14 7.10 -7.22
CA ALA A 57 8.51 7.25 -5.90
C ALA A 57 7.36 6.26 -5.74
N ARG A 58 6.57 6.05 -6.80
CA ARG A 58 5.55 5.00 -6.85
C ARG A 58 6.15 3.61 -6.60
N ALA A 59 7.24 3.28 -7.29
CA ALA A 59 7.91 1.99 -7.11
C ALA A 59 8.36 1.77 -5.65
N LYS A 60 8.83 2.82 -4.95
CA LYS A 60 9.17 2.74 -3.52
C LYS A 60 7.94 2.49 -2.64
N VAL A 61 6.82 3.13 -2.93
CA VAL A 61 5.55 2.93 -2.20
C VAL A 61 5.04 1.50 -2.40
N GLU A 62 5.07 0.99 -3.63
CA GLU A 62 4.69 -0.39 -3.95
C GLU A 62 5.62 -1.41 -3.26
N ALA A 63 6.93 -1.20 -3.32
CA ALA A 63 7.90 -2.05 -2.63
C ALA A 63 7.69 -2.07 -1.11
N LEU A 64 7.38 -0.91 -0.52
CA LEU A 64 7.07 -0.82 0.91
C LEU A 64 5.79 -1.59 1.27
N TYR A 65 4.77 -1.54 0.41
CA TYR A 65 3.55 -2.32 0.62
C TYR A 65 3.83 -3.82 0.59
N LEU A 66 4.60 -4.30 -0.40
CA LEU A 66 5.00 -5.70 -0.47
C LEU A 66 5.79 -6.14 0.76
N ALA A 67 6.76 -5.34 1.21
CA ALA A 67 7.50 -5.61 2.43
C ALA A 67 6.59 -5.65 3.67
N SER A 68 5.58 -4.77 3.73
CA SER A 68 4.62 -4.77 4.84
C SER A 68 3.76 -6.03 4.89
N LEU A 69 3.45 -6.64 3.74
CA LEU A 69 2.70 -7.90 3.69
C LEU A 69 3.49 -9.09 4.25
N GLN A 70 4.82 -9.09 4.05
CA GLN A 70 5.71 -10.13 4.58
C GLN A 70 5.96 -9.97 6.09
N ASP A 71 6.00 -8.72 6.58
CA ASP A 71 6.27 -8.36 7.97
C ASP A 71 4.98 -8.22 8.82
N ALA A 72 3.88 -8.81 8.38
CA ALA A 72 2.61 -8.65 9.08
C ALA A 72 2.54 -9.62 10.27
N PRO A 73 2.50 -9.11 11.54
CA PRO A 73 2.31 -9.96 12.71
C PRO A 73 0.98 -10.69 12.54
N SER A 74 0.91 -11.95 12.99
CA SER A 74 -0.31 -12.74 13.05
C SER A 74 -1.27 -12.13 14.09
N ASP A 75 -1.81 -10.95 13.79
CA ASP A 75 -2.82 -10.28 14.59
C ASP A 75 -4.21 -10.63 14.01
N PRO A 76 -4.98 -11.50 14.69
CA PRO A 76 -6.26 -11.98 14.19
C PRO A 76 -7.35 -10.91 14.14
N ALA A 77 -7.13 -9.72 14.72
CA ALA A 77 -8.10 -8.61 14.71
C ALA A 77 -7.83 -7.59 13.60
N ALA A 78 -6.77 -7.76 12.82
CA ALA A 78 -6.38 -6.74 11.88
C ALA A 78 -7.19 -6.84 10.56
N PRO A 79 -7.83 -5.76 10.09
CA PRO A 79 -8.76 -5.80 8.94
C PRO A 79 -8.10 -6.14 7.59
N TRP A 80 -6.77 -6.33 7.56
CA TRP A 80 -6.01 -6.77 6.38
C TRP A 80 -5.99 -8.30 6.21
N ASP A 81 -6.45 -9.07 7.19
CA ASP A 81 -6.46 -10.53 7.16
C ASP A 81 -7.32 -11.10 6.00
N GLY A 82 -8.32 -10.35 5.55
CA GLY A 82 -9.14 -10.67 4.36
C GLY A 82 -8.40 -10.56 3.01
N TRP A 83 -7.22 -9.94 2.99
CA TRP A 83 -6.32 -9.92 1.82
C TRP A 83 -5.34 -11.10 1.84
N ARG A 84 -4.90 -11.51 3.03
CA ARG A 84 -3.89 -12.57 3.22
C ARG A 84 -4.49 -13.97 3.19
N ARG A 85 -5.64 -14.21 3.83
CA ARG A 85 -6.35 -15.51 3.80
C ARG A 85 -6.93 -15.90 2.44
N ARG A 86 -6.93 -14.99 1.45
CA ARG A 86 -7.31 -15.32 0.07
C ARG A 86 -6.10 -15.71 -0.80
N HIS A 87 -4.88 -15.67 -0.23
CA HIS A 87 -3.61 -15.80 -0.94
C HIS A 87 -2.79 -17.04 -0.50
N ASP A 88 -3.28 -17.80 0.49
CA ASP A 88 -2.62 -19.03 0.98
C ASP A 88 -3.37 -20.33 0.63
N ASP A 89 -4.63 -20.28 0.15
CA ASP A 89 -5.43 -21.45 -0.27
C ASP A 89 -5.51 -21.60 -1.80
N ALA A 90 -4.36 -21.57 -2.48
CA ALA A 90 -4.22 -21.95 -3.89
C ALA A 90 -2.89 -22.68 -4.16
#